data_AF-M1EH02-F1
#
_entry.id   AF-M1EH02-F1
#
_cell.length_a   1.000
_cell.length_b   1.000
_cell.length_c   1.000
_cell.angle_alpha   90.00
_cell.angle_beta   90.00
_cell.angle_gamma   90.00
#
_symmetry.space_group_name_H-M   'P 1'
#
loop_
_entity.id
_entity.type
_entity.pdbx_description
1 polymer ?
#
loop_
_entity_poly.entity_id
_entity_poly.type
_entity_poly.pdbx_seq_one_letter_code
_entity_poly.pdbx_strand_id
1 'polypeptide(L)'
;DQEHIKPPIKPPVVNLLLSAELYCRAGSLILKSDAAKPLLGHDAVIQALAQKGLYVTDQEKLVTERDLHKKPIQMSAHLAMIDTLMMAYTVEMVSIEKVIACAQQYSAFFQATDLPYDIEDAVMYWINKVNEHLKDIMEQEQKLKEHHTVEAPGGQ
;
A
#
# COMPACT_ATOMS: atom_id res chain seq x y z
N ASP A 1 26.78 15.35 -24.78
CA ASP A 1 26.49 15.26 -23.34
C ASP A 1 25.29 16.12 -22.98
N GLN A 2 24.10 15.51 -22.99
CA GLN A 2 22.87 16.16 -22.52
C GLN A 2 22.84 16.01 -20.99
N GLU A 3 23.47 16.94 -20.27
CA GLU A 3 23.09 17.19 -18.89
C GLU A 3 21.66 17.76 -18.89
N HIS A 4 20.67 16.85 -18.85
CA HIS A 4 19.35 17.18 -18.35
C HIS A 4 19.56 17.68 -16.91
N ILE A 5 19.72 19.00 -16.75
CA ILE A 5 19.77 19.68 -15.47
C ILE A 5 18.40 19.43 -14.82
N LYS A 6 18.31 18.38 -14.00
CA LYS A 6 17.19 18.18 -13.09
C LYS A 6 17.05 19.49 -12.31
N PRO A 7 15.89 20.17 -12.36
CA PRO A 7 15.72 21.41 -11.62
C PRO A 7 16.06 21.13 -10.16
N PRO A 8 16.83 22.01 -9.50
CA PRO A 8 17.25 21.77 -8.13
C PRO A 8 15.99 21.58 -7.27
N ILE A 9 16.01 20.53 -6.46
CA ILE A 9 14.92 20.23 -5.53
C ILE A 9 14.73 21.47 -4.65
N LYS A 10 13.47 21.89 -4.49
CA LYS A 10 13.14 23.10 -3.74
C LYS A 10 13.75 23.01 -2.32
N PRO A 11 14.41 24.07 -1.81
CA PRO A 11 15.09 24.03 -0.51
C PRO A 11 14.25 23.50 0.67
N PRO A 12 12.93 23.80 0.78
CA PRO A 12 12.09 23.23 1.83
C PRO A 12 12.00 21.70 1.79
N VAL A 13 11.99 21.11 0.60
CA VAL A 13 11.93 19.64 0.43
C VAL A 13 13.23 19.00 0.89
N VAL A 14 14.38 19.62 0.57
CA VAL A 14 15.69 19.16 1.05
C VAL A 14 15.75 19.19 2.58
N ASN A 15 15.26 20.26 3.20
CA ASN A 15 15.25 20.38 4.66
C ASN A 15 14.39 19.30 5.33
N LEU A 16 13.22 18.99 4.76
CA LEU A 16 12.34 17.94 5.29
C LEU A 16 12.96 16.53 5.18
N LEU A 17 13.67 16.26 4.09
CA LEU A 17 14.37 14.98 3.90
C LEU A 17 15.52 14.83 4.89
N LEU A 18 16.27 15.92 5.12
CA LEU A 18 17.38 15.96 6.07
C LEU A 18 16.95 15.99 7.53
N SER A 19 15.73 16.43 7.87
CA SER A 19 15.23 16.48 9.25
C SER A 19 14.59 15.17 9.75
N ALA A 20 14.43 14.19 8.86
CA ALA A 20 13.68 12.95 9.09
C ALA A 20 12.17 13.13 9.35
N GLU A 21 11.65 14.35 9.44
CA GLU A 21 10.29 14.62 9.91
C GLU A 21 9.24 13.89 9.06
N LEU A 22 9.42 13.90 7.74
CA LEU A 22 8.55 13.18 6.81
C LEU A 22 8.55 11.67 7.07
N TYR A 23 9.73 11.09 7.29
CA TYR A 23 9.89 9.67 7.54
C TYR A 23 9.33 9.24 8.90
N CYS A 24 9.55 10.05 9.94
CA CYS A 24 9.03 9.79 11.27
C CYS A 24 7.49 9.80 11.27
N ARG A 25 6.89 10.78 10.57
CA ARG A 25 5.44 10.89 10.44
C ARG A 25 4.84 9.72 9.65
N ALA A 26 5.43 9.37 8.50
CA ALA A 26 4.98 8.21 7.72
C ALA A 26 5.16 6.90 8.50
N GLY A 27 6.35 6.70 9.08
CA GLY A 27 6.68 5.52 9.88
C GLY A 27 5.72 5.34 11.06
N SER A 28 5.32 6.42 11.75
CA SER A 28 4.40 6.33 12.89
C SER A 28 2.99 5.87 12.51
N LEU A 29 2.56 6.10 11.26
CA LEU A 29 1.26 5.65 10.76
C LEU A 29 1.31 4.20 10.27
N ILE A 30 2.44 3.80 9.69
CA ILE A 30 2.63 2.51 9.02
C ILE A 30 3.09 1.45 10.02
N LEU A 31 4.19 1.75 10.70
CA LEU A 31 4.88 0.88 11.63
C LEU A 31 4.18 1.08 12.97
N LYS A 32 3.00 0.48 13.14
CA LYS A 32 2.29 0.44 14.42
C LYS A 32 3.24 -0.12 15.46
N SER A 33 3.88 0.76 16.21
CA SER A 33 4.79 0.40 17.26
C SER A 33 3.97 0.10 18.49
N ASP A 34 3.92 -1.17 18.89
CA ASP A 34 3.49 -1.58 20.24
C ASP A 34 4.42 -0.96 21.32
N ALA A 35 5.54 -0.37 20.89
CA ALA A 35 6.41 0.44 21.72
C ALA A 35 5.82 1.83 21.97
N ALA A 36 5.70 2.18 23.25
CA ALA A 36 5.29 3.49 23.77
C ALA A 36 6.22 4.68 23.42
N LYS A 37 7.14 4.53 22.46
CA LYS A 37 8.13 5.55 22.09
C LYS A 37 7.90 6.07 20.65
N PRO A 38 7.85 7.40 20.44
CA PRO A 38 7.74 7.97 19.12
C PRO A 38 9.00 7.70 18.29
N LEU A 39 8.84 7.57 16.97
CA LEU A 39 9.96 7.52 16.04
C LEU A 39 10.60 8.91 15.94
N LEU A 40 11.88 9.00 16.33
CA LEU A 40 12.65 10.24 16.34
C LEU A 40 13.94 10.05 15.55
N GLY A 41 14.06 10.74 14.42
CA GLY A 41 15.22 10.67 13.53
C GLY A 41 15.18 9.50 12.53
N HIS A 42 16.10 9.50 11.57
CA HIS A 42 16.14 8.46 10.53
C HIS A 42 16.45 7.08 11.11
N ASP A 43 17.36 7.00 12.10
CA ASP A 43 17.79 5.73 12.68
C ASP A 43 16.63 4.98 13.33
N ALA A 44 15.74 5.69 14.05
CA ALA A 44 14.54 5.07 14.64
C ALA A 44 13.62 4.46 13.58
N VAL A 45 13.46 5.13 12.43
CA VAL A 45 12.63 4.62 11.32
C VAL A 45 13.29 3.41 10.67
N ILE A 46 14.61 3.47 10.43
CA ILE A 46 15.39 2.36 9.86
C ILE A 46 15.28 1.13 10.77
N GLN A 47 15.47 1.31 12.08
CA GLN A 47 15.35 0.23 13.06
C GLN A 47 13.94 -0.36 13.08
N ALA A 48 12.89 0.48 13.07
CA ALA A 48 11.51 0.02 13.06
C ALA A 48 11.16 -0.79 11.80
N LEU A 49 11.70 -0.41 10.64
CA LEU A 49 11.56 -1.20 9.41
C LEU A 49 12.31 -2.52 9.48
N ALA A 50 13.55 -2.51 10.01
CA ALA A 50 14.34 -3.72 10.18
C ALA A 50 13.66 -4.73 11.13
N GLN A 51 12.96 -4.26 12.17
CA GLN A 51 12.13 -5.10 13.06
C GLN A 51 10.97 -5.79 12.32
N LYS A 52 10.51 -5.21 11.20
CA LYS A 52 9.51 -5.81 10.30
C LYS A 52 10.16 -6.64 9.18
N GLY A 53 11.48 -6.84 9.20
CA GLY A 53 12.23 -7.55 8.15
C GLY A 53 12.45 -6.73 6.87
N LEU A 54 12.18 -5.43 6.89
CA LEU A 54 12.33 -4.54 5.74
C LEU A 54 13.62 -3.74 5.90
N TYR A 55 14.66 -4.13 5.16
CA TYR A 55 15.95 -3.46 5.18
C TYR A 55 16.01 -2.40 4.09
N VAL A 56 16.37 -1.17 4.48
CA VAL A 56 16.52 -0.06 3.54
C VAL A 56 17.83 -0.22 2.78
N THR A 57 17.79 -0.42 1.47
CA THR A 57 18.98 -0.63 0.64
C THR A 57 19.01 0.28 -0.58
N ASP A 58 20.16 0.89 -0.86
CA ASP A 58 20.46 1.64 -2.09
C ASP A 58 21.57 0.91 -2.85
N GLN A 59 21.27 0.40 -4.05
CA GLN A 59 22.20 -0.43 -4.84
C GLN A 59 22.78 -1.59 -4.02
N GLU A 60 21.91 -2.38 -3.36
CA GLU A 60 22.26 -3.54 -2.52
C GLU A 60 23.07 -3.20 -1.25
N LYS A 61 23.34 -1.92 -0.97
CA LYS A 61 24.01 -1.49 0.27
C LYS A 61 23.00 -0.97 1.27
N LEU A 62 23.14 -1.37 2.52
CA LEU A 62 22.31 -0.84 3.61
C LEU A 62 22.46 0.68 3.71
N VAL A 63 21.33 1.37 3.68
CA VAL A 63 21.27 2.81 3.92
C VAL A 63 21.43 3.06 5.41
N THR A 64 22.36 3.93 5.77
CA THR A 64 22.60 4.34 7.15
C THR A 64 22.08 5.74 7.41
N GLU A 65 21.91 6.10 8.68
CA GLU A 65 21.60 7.49 9.08
C GLU A 65 22.60 8.49 8.49
N ARG A 66 23.88 8.11 8.40
CA ARG A 66 24.94 8.95 7.82
C ARG A 66 24.65 9.30 6.37
N ASP A 67 24.12 8.37 5.59
CA ASP A 67 23.81 8.60 4.16
C ASP A 67 22.66 9.60 4.01
N LEU A 68 21.69 9.56 4.91
CA LEU A 68 20.51 10.44 4.94
C LEU A 68 20.80 11.84 5.51
N HIS A 69 21.96 12.03 6.16
CA HIS A 69 22.43 13.33 6.64
C HIS A 69 23.46 14.00 5.72
N LYS A 70 23.83 13.37 4.60
CA LYS A 70 24.86 13.91 3.68
C LYS A 70 24.46 15.29 3.14
N LYS A 71 25.48 16.14 3.00
CA LYS A 71 25.40 17.46 2.35
C LYS A 71 26.55 17.55 1.33
N PRO A 72 26.27 17.62 0.01
CA PRO A 72 24.95 17.66 -0.62
C PRO A 72 24.14 16.37 -0.41
N ILE A 73 22.81 16.48 -0.50
CA ILE A 73 21.87 15.40 -0.20
C ILE A 73 22.07 14.19 -1.14
N GLN A 74 22.16 12.99 -0.56
CA GLN A 74 22.20 11.74 -1.33
C GLN A 74 20.77 11.28 -1.65
N MET A 75 20.23 11.75 -2.78
CA MET A 75 18.83 11.47 -3.14
C MET A 75 18.50 9.98 -3.27
N SER A 76 19.43 9.16 -3.75
CA SER A 76 19.20 7.71 -3.90
C SER A 76 18.91 7.02 -2.55
N ALA A 77 19.62 7.40 -1.49
CA ALA A 77 19.37 6.90 -0.13
C ALA A 77 17.97 7.33 0.38
N HIS A 78 17.58 8.58 0.11
CA HIS A 78 16.25 9.07 0.47
C HIS A 78 15.12 8.39 -0.31
N LEU A 79 15.34 8.08 -1.60
CA LEU A 79 14.38 7.32 -2.41
C LEU A 79 14.24 5.89 -1.90
N ALA A 80 15.35 5.19 -1.62
CA ALA A 80 15.32 3.85 -1.02
C ALA A 80 14.54 3.82 0.30
N MET A 81 14.69 4.85 1.13
CA MET A 81 13.94 5.02 2.38
C MET A 81 12.43 5.17 2.12
N ILE A 82 12.04 6.00 1.14
CA ILE A 82 10.63 6.17 0.75
C ILE A 82 10.06 4.86 0.19
N ASP A 83 10.78 4.19 -0.71
CA ASP A 83 10.35 2.93 -1.32
C ASP A 83 10.12 1.84 -0.27
N THR A 84 11.02 1.75 0.72
CA THR A 84 10.87 0.78 1.81
C THR A 84 9.68 1.12 2.71
N LEU A 85 9.41 2.40 3.00
CA LEU A 85 8.20 2.81 3.74
C LEU A 85 6.92 2.52 2.95
N MET A 86 6.93 2.77 1.63
CA MET A 86 5.80 2.44 0.76
C MET A 86 5.54 0.94 0.75
N MET A 87 6.59 0.12 0.67
CA MET A 87 6.49 -1.33 0.77
C MET A 87 5.92 -1.78 2.12
N ALA A 88 6.40 -1.20 3.23
CA ALA A 88 5.86 -1.47 4.56
C ALA A 88 4.37 -1.17 4.65
N TYR A 89 3.93 -0.05 4.07
CA TYR A 89 2.51 0.32 4.01
C TYR A 89 1.69 -0.67 3.19
N THR A 90 2.19 -1.08 2.02
CA THR A 90 1.52 -2.05 1.16
C THR A 90 1.30 -3.38 1.88
N VAL A 91 2.34 -3.92 2.53
CA VAL A 91 2.25 -5.18 3.29
C VAL A 91 1.30 -5.05 4.48
N GLU A 92 1.31 -3.92 5.19
CA GLU A 92 0.41 -3.69 6.32
C GLU A 92 -1.05 -3.52 5.86
N MET A 93 -1.31 -2.90 4.70
CA MET A 93 -2.66 -2.67 4.18
C MET A 93 -3.25 -3.88 3.47
N VAL A 94 -2.46 -4.54 2.62
CA VAL A 94 -2.88 -5.67 1.79
C VAL A 94 -2.12 -6.91 2.22
N SER A 95 -2.83 -7.83 2.85
CA SER A 95 -2.34 -9.18 3.12
C SER A 95 -3.28 -10.20 2.50
N ILE A 96 -2.74 -11.35 2.11
CA ILE A 96 -3.52 -12.45 1.53
C ILE A 96 -4.65 -12.84 2.49
N GLU A 97 -4.39 -12.87 3.79
CA GLU A 97 -5.39 -13.20 4.81
C GLU A 97 -6.51 -12.16 4.88
N LYS A 98 -6.18 -10.86 4.82
CA LYS A 98 -7.17 -9.78 4.81
C LYS A 98 -8.02 -9.81 3.53
N VAL A 99 -7.39 -10.07 2.40
CA VAL A 99 -8.06 -10.22 1.10
C VAL A 99 -9.04 -11.39 1.12
N ILE A 100 -8.60 -12.55 1.62
CA ILE A 100 -9.44 -13.74 1.75
C ILE A 100 -10.63 -13.47 2.67
N ALA A 101 -10.37 -12.90 3.85
CA ALA A 101 -11.41 -12.58 4.83
C ALA A 101 -12.43 -11.58 4.26
N CYS A 102 -11.99 -10.61 3.45
CA CYS A 102 -12.88 -9.68 2.76
C CYS A 102 -13.70 -10.37 1.67
N ALA A 103 -13.06 -11.17 0.80
CA ALA A 103 -13.73 -11.84 -0.31
C ALA A 103 -14.78 -12.88 0.17
N GLN A 104 -14.53 -13.55 1.30
CA GLN A 104 -15.46 -14.50 1.91
C GLN A 104 -16.79 -13.86 2.36
N GLN A 105 -16.85 -12.53 2.54
CA GLN A 105 -18.11 -11.85 2.87
C GLN A 105 -19.11 -11.84 1.71
N TYR A 106 -18.62 -11.97 0.47
CA TYR A 106 -19.42 -11.84 -0.75
C TYR A 106 -19.58 -13.16 -1.52
N SER A 107 -18.75 -14.17 -1.20
CA SER A 107 -18.80 -15.48 -1.84
C SER A 107 -18.61 -16.60 -0.80
N ALA A 108 -19.59 -17.49 -0.69
CA ALA A 108 -19.57 -18.62 0.24
C ALA A 108 -18.67 -19.78 -0.21
N PHE A 109 -18.19 -19.77 -1.46
CA PHE A 109 -17.41 -20.86 -2.03
C PHE A 109 -15.93 -20.47 -2.14
N PHE A 110 -15.10 -21.13 -1.35
CA PHE A 110 -13.65 -20.95 -1.35
C PHE A 110 -12.99 -22.22 -1.90
N GLN A 111 -12.37 -22.14 -3.07
CA GLN A 111 -11.52 -23.21 -3.57
C GLN A 111 -10.07 -22.93 -3.17
N ALA A 112 -9.44 -23.87 -2.47
CA ALA A 112 -8.05 -23.73 -2.00
C ALA A 112 -7.04 -23.60 -3.16
N THR A 113 -7.43 -23.94 -4.38
CA THR A 113 -6.62 -23.81 -5.61
C THR A 113 -6.55 -22.38 -6.16
N ASP A 114 -7.40 -21.46 -5.70
CA ASP A 114 -7.45 -20.06 -6.17
C ASP A 114 -6.77 -19.08 -5.20
N LEU A 115 -5.88 -19.58 -4.33
CA LEU A 115 -5.20 -18.73 -3.36
C LEU A 115 -4.19 -17.81 -4.09
N PRO A 116 -4.25 -16.49 -3.90
CA PRO A 116 -3.24 -15.61 -4.46
C PRO A 116 -1.85 -15.93 -3.91
N TYR A 117 -0.85 -15.95 -4.78
CA TYR A 117 0.52 -16.32 -4.42
C TYR A 117 1.31 -15.13 -3.87
N ASP A 118 1.04 -13.93 -4.39
CA ASP A 118 1.62 -12.68 -3.92
C ASP A 118 0.57 -11.59 -3.69
N ILE A 119 1.03 -10.38 -3.36
CA ILE A 119 0.17 -9.24 -3.07
C ILE A 119 -0.54 -8.73 -4.33
N GLU A 120 0.11 -8.78 -5.50
CA GLU A 120 -0.47 -8.35 -6.76
C GLU A 120 -1.64 -9.27 -7.15
N ASP A 121 -1.41 -10.58 -7.07
CA ASP A 121 -2.43 -11.60 -7.26
C ASP A 121 -3.58 -11.44 -6.26
N ALA A 122 -3.29 -11.10 -5.00
CA ALA A 122 -4.31 -10.91 -3.97
C ALA A 122 -5.23 -9.73 -4.30
N VAL A 123 -4.66 -8.61 -4.73
CA VAL A 123 -5.46 -7.45 -5.16
C VAL A 123 -6.27 -7.79 -6.40
N MET A 124 -5.67 -8.46 -7.39
CA MET A 124 -6.38 -8.85 -8.61
C MET A 124 -7.52 -9.82 -8.31
N TYR A 125 -7.30 -10.81 -7.46
CA TYR A 125 -8.32 -11.74 -6.97
C TYR A 125 -9.48 -11.00 -6.31
N TRP A 126 -9.18 -10.06 -5.41
CA TRP A 126 -10.21 -9.27 -4.73
C TRP A 126 -11.04 -8.45 -5.72
N ILE A 127 -10.40 -7.76 -6.66
CA ILE A 127 -11.08 -6.97 -7.70
C ILE A 127 -12.03 -7.87 -8.51
N ASN A 128 -11.55 -9.04 -8.93
CA ASN A 128 -12.36 -9.97 -9.71
C ASN A 128 -13.58 -10.47 -8.91
N LYS A 129 -13.40 -10.82 -7.64
CA LYS A 129 -14.52 -11.27 -6.78
C LYS A 129 -15.57 -10.19 -6.52
N VAL A 130 -15.13 -8.95 -6.30
CA VAL A 130 -16.06 -7.82 -6.15
C VAL A 130 -16.83 -7.57 -7.44
N ASN A 131 -16.16 -7.64 -8.59
CA ASN A 131 -16.81 -7.47 -9.90
C ASN A 131 -17.82 -8.58 -10.21
N GLU A 132 -17.49 -9.84 -9.90
CA GLU A 132 -18.42 -10.97 -10.00
C GLU A 132 -19.66 -10.72 -9.15
N HIS A 133 -19.48 -10.35 -7.88
CA HIS A 133 -20.59 -10.08 -6.97
C HIS A 133 -21.48 -8.91 -7.43
N LEU A 134 -20.87 -7.82 -7.94
CA LEU A 134 -21.63 -6.70 -8.50
C LEU A 134 -22.44 -7.11 -9.72
N LYS A 135 -21.90 -7.96 -10.57
CA LYS A 135 -22.61 -8.49 -11.74
C LYS A 135 -23.82 -9.33 -11.31
N ASP A 136 -23.65 -10.19 -10.30
CA ASP A 136 -24.76 -10.98 -9.74
C ASP A 136 -25.88 -10.10 -9.18
N ILE A 137 -25.54 -9.02 -8.48
CA ILE A 137 -26.52 -8.03 -7.98
C ILE A 137 -27.28 -7.39 -9.14
N MET A 138 -26.57 -6.92 -10.17
CA MET A 138 -27.19 -6.29 -11.33
C MET A 138 -28.14 -7.25 -12.07
N GLU A 139 -27.76 -8.51 -12.22
CA GLU A 139 -28.61 -9.54 -12.84
C GLU A 139 -29.86 -9.84 -11.99
N GLN A 140 -29.75 -9.87 -10.67
CA GLN A 140 -30.89 -10.05 -9.77
C GLN A 140 -31.86 -8.86 -9.82
N GLU A 141 -31.33 -7.63 -9.81
CA GLU A 141 -32.15 -6.42 -9.94
C GLU A 141 -32.89 -6.36 -11.28
N GLN A 142 -32.24 -6.78 -12.37
CA GLN A 142 -32.87 -6.83 -13.69
C GLN A 142 -34.01 -7.85 -13.72
N LYS A 143 -33.79 -9.06 -13.20
CA LYS A 143 -34.83 -10.10 -13.09
C LYS A 143 -36.03 -9.63 -12.26
N LEU A 144 -35.79 -8.88 -11.18
CA LEU A 144 -36.86 -8.31 -10.34
C LEU A 144 -37.69 -7.27 -11.10
N LYS A 145 -37.05 -6.39 -11.88
CA LYS A 145 -37.74 -5.41 -12.73
C LYS A 145 -38.56 -6.09 -13.82
N GLU A 146 -38.02 -7.13 -14.46
CA GLU A 146 -38.75 -7.91 -15.46
C GLU A 146 -39.98 -8.61 -14.84
N HIS A 147 -39.86 -9.20 -13.64
CA HIS A 147 -41.01 -9.78 -12.92
C HIS A 147 -42.08 -8.74 -12.58
N HIS A 148 -41.70 -7.56 -12.07
CA HIS A 148 -42.64 -6.49 -11.76
C HIS A 148 -43.35 -5.91 -12.98
N THR A 149 -42.74 -5.96 -14.16
CA THR A 149 -43.34 -5.44 -15.41
C THR A 149 -44.36 -6.42 -16.00
N VAL A 150 -44.18 -7.72 -15.75
CA VAL A 150 -45.12 -8.77 -16.20
C VAL A 150 -46.34 -8.88 -15.27
N GLU A 151 -46.20 -8.55 -13.99
CA GLU A 151 -47.29 -8.61 -13.00
C GLU A 151 -48.15 -7.35 -12.91
N ALA A 152 -47.91 -6.29 -13.69
CA ALA A 152 -48.84 -5.17 -13.81
C ALA A 152 -49.88 -5.46 -14.92
N PRO A 153 -51.09 -5.97 -14.59
CA PRO A 153 -52.11 -6.20 -15.59
C PRO A 153 -52.70 -4.84 -15.96
N GLY A 154 -53.05 -4.66 -17.23
CA GLY A 154 -53.74 -3.47 -17.71
C GLY A 154 -54.87 -3.06 -16.78
N GLY A 155 -54.70 -1.88 -16.17
CA GLY A 155 -55.80 -1.14 -15.56
C GLY A 155 -56.78 -0.76 -16.66
N GLN A 156 -58.01 -1.22 -16.47
CA GLN A 156 -59.20 -0.93 -17.28
C GLN A 156 -59.47 0.56 -17.45
#